data_AF-A0A2M6ZBC4-F1
#
_entry.id   AF-A0A2M6ZBC4-F1
#
_cell.length_a   1.000
_cell.length_b   1.000
_cell.length_c   1.000
_cell.angle_alpha   90.00
_cell.angle_beta   90.00
_cell.angle_gamma   90.00
#
_symmetry.space_group_name_H-M   'P 1'
#
loop_
_entity.id
_entity.type
_entity.pdbx_description
1 polymer ?
#
loop_
_entity_poly.entity_id
_entity_poly.type
_entity_poly.pdbx_seq_one_letter_code
_entity_poly.pdbx_strand_id
1 'polypeptide(L)'
;MNIALLKKHINVYKQNLAKYPEKHTKDLAERKERIAYYQSWTKDRILSMTEEGFYDYLSRLWAMLIWGNKHYVVDKMIADNGFDALKRELTELIWGASPVIKRWDNFLKSVKGFGPATISEILCHVYPDQCMLWNRRAYIGLNYLGVTGLPKYNYQMTGKRYEELSGMAQRIAEAMRSEGIEDVNLLTVDYFIWDELQVEENLSKIYAAGKKPKMAPIVEEKFDADFADFIHNEIRDKLSDIGK
;
A
#
# COMPACT_ATOMS: atom_id res chain seq x y z
N MET A 1 3.29 -18.56 -6.06
CA MET A 1 4.07 -17.60 -6.88
C MET A 1 4.88 -18.38 -7.91
N ASN A 2 4.78 -18.00 -9.17
CA ASN A 2 5.52 -18.59 -10.29
C ASN A 2 6.95 -18.05 -10.32
N ILE A 3 7.90 -18.83 -9.82
CA ILE A 3 9.29 -18.41 -9.67
C ILE A 3 10.00 -18.24 -11.02
N ALA A 4 9.69 -19.09 -12.01
CA ALA A 4 10.28 -18.97 -13.34
C ALA A 4 9.86 -17.66 -14.04
N LEU A 5 8.58 -17.30 -13.92
CA LEU A 5 8.05 -16.04 -14.43
C LEU A 5 8.67 -14.85 -13.68
N LEU A 6 8.77 -14.91 -12.36
CA LEU A 6 9.42 -13.87 -11.56
C LEU A 6 10.87 -13.62 -12.02
N LYS A 7 11.68 -14.69 -12.11
CA LYS A 7 13.08 -14.59 -12.56
C LYS A 7 13.20 -13.99 -13.96
N LYS A 8 12.30 -14.36 -14.87
CA LYS A 8 12.25 -13.76 -16.22
C LYS A 8 12.09 -12.24 -16.13
N HIS A 9 11.12 -11.75 -15.36
CA HIS A 9 10.89 -10.31 -15.24
C HIS A 9 11.98 -9.58 -14.46
N ILE A 10 12.58 -10.19 -13.43
CA ILE A 10 13.74 -9.60 -12.74
C ILE A 10 14.92 -9.41 -13.72
N ASN A 11 15.16 -10.37 -14.61
CA ASN A 11 16.21 -10.23 -15.61
C ASN A 11 15.93 -9.10 -16.62
N VAL A 12 14.68 -8.97 -17.06
CA VAL A 12 14.27 -7.84 -17.92
C VAL A 12 14.42 -6.51 -17.17
N TYR A 13 13.97 -6.44 -15.93
CA TYR A 13 14.13 -5.26 -15.08
C TYR A 13 15.59 -4.85 -14.96
N LYS A 14 16.48 -5.80 -14.64
CA LYS A 14 17.94 -5.56 -14.53
C LYS A 14 18.52 -5.01 -15.83
N GLN A 15 18.11 -5.53 -16.99
CA GLN A 15 18.53 -5.00 -18.29
C GLN A 15 18.01 -3.58 -18.52
N ASN A 16 16.76 -3.30 -18.12
CA ASN A 16 16.16 -1.97 -18.21
C ASN A 16 16.85 -0.94 -17.31
N LEU A 17 17.31 -1.35 -16.12
CA LEU A 17 18.13 -0.49 -15.25
C LEU A 17 19.41 -0.02 -15.96
N ALA A 18 20.09 -0.92 -16.66
CA ALA A 18 21.30 -0.59 -17.43
C ALA A 18 21.01 0.22 -18.69
N LYS A 19 19.87 -0.03 -19.35
CA LYS A 19 19.46 0.63 -20.59
C LYS A 19 18.97 2.07 -20.37
N TYR A 20 18.34 2.34 -19.22
CA TYR A 20 17.73 3.64 -18.90
C TYR A 20 18.26 4.20 -17.56
N PRO A 21 19.57 4.48 -17.45
CA PRO A 21 20.20 4.86 -16.18
C PRO A 21 19.68 6.18 -15.61
N GLU A 22 19.26 7.14 -16.45
CA GLU A 22 18.70 8.41 -16.01
C GLU A 22 17.34 8.23 -15.32
N LYS A 23 16.44 7.42 -15.91
CA LYS A 23 15.17 7.04 -15.29
C LYS A 23 15.43 6.37 -13.93
N HIS A 24 16.34 5.39 -13.91
CA HIS A 24 16.65 4.67 -12.68
C HIS A 24 17.21 5.58 -11.59
N THR A 25 18.09 6.51 -11.94
CA THR A 25 18.67 7.48 -11.00
C THR A 25 17.57 8.37 -10.41
N LYS A 26 16.64 8.85 -11.24
CA LYS A 26 15.49 9.65 -10.80
C LYS A 26 14.56 8.86 -9.89
N ASP A 27 14.22 7.62 -10.27
CA ASP A 27 13.37 6.72 -9.47
C ASP A 27 14.02 6.39 -8.12
N LEU A 28 15.34 6.19 -8.07
CA LEU A 28 16.07 5.99 -6.82
C LEU A 28 16.09 7.26 -5.96
N ALA A 29 16.27 8.43 -6.55
CA ALA A 29 16.24 9.71 -5.84
C ALA A 29 14.85 9.99 -5.24
N GLU A 30 13.78 9.76 -5.99
CA GLU A 30 12.40 9.90 -5.47
C GLU A 30 12.16 8.95 -4.29
N ARG A 31 12.55 7.67 -4.41
CA ARG A 31 12.42 6.71 -3.30
C ARG A 31 13.14 7.19 -2.04
N LYS A 32 14.39 7.64 -2.17
CA LYS A 32 15.18 8.14 -1.04
C LYS A 32 14.56 9.40 -0.43
N GLU A 33 14.06 10.32 -1.25
CA GLU A 33 13.38 11.54 -0.78
C GLU A 33 12.10 11.21 -0.01
N ARG A 34 11.27 10.29 -0.52
CA ARG A 34 10.04 9.85 0.16
C ARG A 34 10.35 9.19 1.51
N ILE A 35 11.29 8.25 1.52
CA ILE A 35 11.70 7.57 2.76
C ILE A 35 12.17 8.62 3.79
N ALA A 36 13.07 9.52 3.39
CA ALA A 36 13.59 10.57 4.27
C ALA A 36 12.47 11.50 4.76
N TYR A 37 11.54 11.89 3.88
CA TYR A 37 10.40 12.73 4.24
C TYR A 37 9.55 12.05 5.32
N TYR A 38 9.05 10.84 5.10
CA TYR A 38 8.15 10.16 6.04
C TYR A 38 8.86 9.74 7.34
N GLN A 39 10.13 9.35 7.28
CA GLN A 39 10.91 9.05 8.48
C GLN A 39 11.23 10.31 9.32
N SER A 40 11.21 11.51 8.72
CA SER A 40 11.37 12.77 9.46
C SER A 40 10.16 13.14 10.33
N TRP A 41 9.03 12.45 10.18
CA TRP A 41 7.84 12.64 11.01
C TRP A 41 7.90 11.75 12.24
N THR A 42 8.70 12.19 13.22
CA THR A 42 8.82 11.51 14.52
C THR A 42 7.51 11.51 15.29
N LYS A 43 7.42 10.65 16.33
CA LYS A 43 6.29 10.62 17.26
C LYS A 43 5.89 12.01 17.78
N ASP A 44 6.85 12.77 18.28
CA ASP A 44 6.56 14.10 18.85
C ASP A 44 6.08 15.08 17.77
N ARG A 45 6.71 15.05 16.59
CA ARG A 45 6.30 15.89 15.46
C ARG A 45 4.88 15.56 14.98
N ILE A 46 4.49 14.29 14.98
CA ILE A 46 3.14 13.88 14.61
C ILE A 46 2.12 14.36 15.65
N LEU A 47 2.42 14.20 16.94
CA LEU A 47 1.51 14.63 18.01
C LEU A 47 1.33 16.16 18.07
N SER A 48 2.37 16.91 17.70
CA SER A 48 2.34 18.38 17.67
C SER A 48 1.97 18.99 16.33
N MET A 49 1.62 18.20 15.30
CA MET A 49 1.34 18.75 13.97
C MET A 49 0.04 19.57 13.96
N THR A 50 0.02 20.61 13.13
CA THR A 50 -1.18 21.40 12.81
C THR A 50 -1.97 20.70 11.70
N GLU A 51 -3.21 21.14 11.45
CA GLU A 51 -4.03 20.63 10.34
C GLU A 51 -3.34 20.84 8.98
N GLU A 52 -2.64 21.97 8.80
CA GLU A 52 -1.79 22.22 7.64
C GLU A 52 -0.63 21.22 7.54
N GLY A 53 0.05 20.93 8.66
CA GLY A 53 1.09 19.90 8.69
C GLY A 53 0.56 18.51 8.34
N PHE A 54 -0.67 18.19 8.76
CA PHE A 54 -1.35 16.95 8.40
C PHE A 54 -1.72 16.90 6.91
N TYR A 55 -2.19 18.02 6.35
CA TYR A 55 -2.39 18.16 4.91
C TYR A 55 -1.09 17.93 4.13
N ASP A 56 0.01 18.57 4.53
CA ASP A 56 1.32 18.39 3.89
C ASP A 56 1.80 16.94 3.96
N TYR A 57 1.60 16.30 5.12
CA TYR A 57 1.93 14.90 5.35
C TYR A 57 1.19 13.97 4.39
N LEU A 58 -0.14 14.12 4.27
CA LEU A 58 -0.95 13.24 3.44
C LEU A 58 -0.88 13.58 1.95
N SER A 59 -0.88 14.86 1.59
CA SER A 59 -1.00 15.31 0.19
C SER A 59 0.13 14.83 -0.71
N ARG A 60 1.27 14.44 -0.13
CA ARG A 60 2.44 13.86 -0.80
C ARG A 60 2.28 12.37 -1.13
N LEU A 61 1.31 11.67 -0.56
CA LEU A 61 1.02 10.28 -0.89
C LEU A 61 0.54 10.15 -2.34
N TRP A 62 0.99 9.11 -3.04
CA TRP A 62 0.46 8.68 -4.32
C TRP A 62 -1.02 8.33 -4.22
N ALA A 63 -1.45 7.73 -3.11
CA ALA A 63 -2.87 7.46 -2.83
C ALA A 63 -3.72 8.75 -2.83
N MET A 64 -3.12 9.92 -2.62
CA MET A 64 -3.83 11.20 -2.64
C MET A 64 -3.95 11.82 -4.05
N LEU A 65 -3.23 11.30 -5.05
CA LEU A 65 -3.25 11.85 -6.43
C LEU A 65 -4.61 11.69 -7.13
N ILE A 66 -5.44 10.75 -6.68
CA ILE A 66 -6.78 10.52 -7.26
C ILE A 66 -7.78 11.62 -6.88
N TRP A 67 -7.48 12.42 -5.84
CA TRP A 67 -8.39 13.43 -5.32
C TRP A 67 -8.08 14.79 -5.92
N GLY A 68 -9.04 15.37 -6.64
CA GLY A 68 -8.93 16.74 -7.15
C GLY A 68 -8.88 17.77 -6.02
N ASN A 69 -9.74 17.62 -5.01
CA ASN A 69 -9.74 18.47 -3.82
C ASN A 69 -9.16 17.70 -2.61
N LYS A 70 -7.84 17.72 -2.46
CA LYS A 70 -7.15 17.06 -1.33
C LYS A 70 -7.51 17.67 0.02
N HIS A 71 -7.77 19.00 0.09
CA HIS A 71 -8.16 19.65 1.34
C HIS A 71 -9.46 19.08 1.87
N TYR A 72 -10.48 18.96 1.01
CA TYR A 72 -11.76 18.37 1.40
C TYR A 72 -11.60 16.98 2.04
N VAL A 73 -10.74 16.12 1.47
CA VAL A 73 -10.50 14.78 1.99
C VAL A 73 -9.80 14.82 3.36
N VAL A 74 -8.79 15.68 3.50
CA VAL A 74 -8.05 15.85 4.76
C VAL A 74 -8.94 16.43 5.86
N ASP A 75 -9.72 17.46 5.54
CA ASP A 75 -10.67 18.11 6.46
C ASP A 75 -11.75 17.10 6.91
N LYS A 76 -12.23 16.27 5.98
CA LYS A 76 -13.17 15.19 6.29
C LYS A 76 -12.56 14.13 7.22
N MET A 77 -11.31 13.72 6.97
CA MET A 77 -10.58 12.82 7.88
C MET A 77 -10.43 13.43 9.28
N ILE A 78 -10.19 14.73 9.38
CA ILE A 78 -10.12 15.42 10.67
C ILE A 78 -11.51 15.44 11.34
N ALA A 79 -12.55 15.82 10.61
CA ALA A 79 -13.92 15.95 11.13
C ALA A 79 -14.49 14.60 11.59
N ASP A 80 -14.25 13.52 10.85
CA ASP A 80 -14.82 12.20 11.13
C ASP A 80 -14.16 11.50 12.35
N ASN A 81 -12.95 11.91 12.71
CA ASN A 81 -12.14 11.23 13.74
C ASN A 81 -11.83 12.13 14.95
N GLY A 82 -11.84 13.45 14.79
CA GLY A 82 -11.27 14.40 15.74
C GLY A 82 -9.74 14.43 15.65
N PHE A 83 -9.15 15.61 15.51
CA PHE A 83 -7.74 15.72 15.14
C PHE A 83 -6.77 15.13 16.18
N ASP A 84 -7.04 15.32 17.46
CA ASP A 84 -6.18 14.77 18.52
C ASP A 84 -6.21 13.23 18.58
N ALA A 85 -7.38 12.62 18.34
CA ALA A 85 -7.47 11.17 18.23
C ALA A 85 -6.73 10.67 17.00
N LEU A 86 -6.92 11.34 15.86
CA LEU A 86 -6.26 11.00 14.61
C LEU A 86 -4.73 11.04 14.71
N LYS A 87 -4.15 12.08 15.33
CA LYS A 87 -2.71 12.17 15.57
C LYS A 87 -2.19 11.04 16.46
N ARG A 88 -2.94 10.67 17.51
CA ARG A 88 -2.56 9.55 18.40
C ARG A 88 -2.59 8.22 17.68
N GLU A 89 -3.65 7.93 16.93
CA GLU A 89 -3.77 6.69 16.17
C GLU A 89 -2.72 6.60 15.06
N LEU A 90 -2.45 7.70 14.34
CA LEU A 90 -1.38 7.75 13.33
C LEU A 90 0.00 7.53 13.96
N THR A 91 0.23 8.10 15.15
CA THR A 91 1.46 7.88 15.92
C THR A 91 1.60 6.42 16.33
N GLU A 92 0.53 5.78 16.82
CA GLU A 92 0.57 4.36 17.21
C GLU A 92 0.73 3.46 15.99
N LEU A 93 0.09 3.77 14.87
CA LEU A 93 0.27 3.05 13.60
C LEU A 93 1.75 3.03 13.20
N ILE A 94 2.41 4.19 13.21
CA ILE A 94 3.77 4.32 12.69
C ILE A 94 4.80 3.95 13.74
N TRP A 95 4.76 4.53 14.94
CA TRP A 95 5.82 4.42 15.95
C TRP A 95 5.43 3.60 17.18
N GLY A 96 4.27 2.94 17.16
CA GLY A 96 3.82 2.08 18.25
C GLY A 96 4.75 0.89 18.49
N ALA A 97 4.85 0.47 19.75
CA ALA A 97 5.71 -0.64 20.16
C ALA A 97 5.12 -2.03 19.79
N SER A 98 3.82 -2.08 19.47
CA SER A 98 3.16 -3.32 19.08
C SER A 98 3.63 -3.82 17.71
N PRO A 99 3.54 -5.13 17.42
CA PRO A 99 3.77 -5.65 16.07
C PRO A 99 2.91 -4.93 15.02
N VAL A 100 3.46 -4.75 13.81
CA VAL A 100 2.80 -3.98 12.73
C VAL A 100 1.40 -4.51 12.40
N ILE A 101 1.18 -5.83 12.47
CA ILE A 101 -0.15 -6.46 12.30
C ILE A 101 -1.19 -5.86 13.25
N LYS A 102 -0.85 -5.75 14.54
CA LYS A 102 -1.78 -5.24 15.56
C LYS A 102 -2.03 -3.75 15.34
N ARG A 103 -0.99 -2.99 15.00
CA ARG A 103 -1.08 -1.57 14.70
C ARG A 103 -1.97 -1.30 13.50
N TRP A 104 -1.82 -2.10 12.43
CA TRP A 104 -2.65 -2.07 11.24
C TRP A 104 -4.13 -2.33 11.56
N ASP A 105 -4.43 -3.43 12.24
CA ASP A 105 -5.81 -3.82 12.56
C ASP A 105 -6.48 -2.80 13.49
N ASN A 106 -5.75 -2.28 14.48
CA ASN A 106 -6.27 -1.25 15.36
C ASN A 106 -6.58 0.03 14.59
N PHE A 107 -5.65 0.48 13.73
CA PHE A 107 -5.85 1.70 12.96
C PHE A 107 -7.04 1.62 12.00
N LEU A 108 -7.20 0.50 11.29
CA LEU A 108 -8.36 0.28 10.40
C LEU A 108 -9.69 0.29 11.16
N LYS A 109 -9.71 -0.18 12.42
CA LYS A 109 -10.91 -0.18 13.26
C LYS A 109 -11.24 1.19 13.83
N SER A 110 -10.21 1.96 14.16
CA SER A 110 -10.35 3.18 14.94
C SER A 110 -10.40 4.45 14.10
N VAL A 111 -9.95 4.43 12.83
CA VAL A 111 -9.81 5.63 12.01
C VAL A 111 -10.57 5.52 10.69
N LYS A 112 -11.47 6.47 10.44
CA LYS A 112 -12.22 6.64 9.18
C LYS A 112 -11.39 7.36 8.12
N GLY A 113 -11.63 7.00 6.86
CA GLY A 113 -11.06 7.67 5.68
C GLY A 113 -9.77 7.04 5.17
N PHE A 114 -9.13 6.16 5.94
CA PHE A 114 -7.87 5.52 5.60
C PHE A 114 -8.08 4.11 5.07
N GLY A 115 -7.96 3.96 3.75
CA GLY A 115 -7.97 2.63 3.13
C GLY A 115 -6.62 1.92 3.23
N PRO A 116 -6.58 0.59 2.97
CA PRO A 116 -5.34 -0.18 2.92
C PRO A 116 -4.24 0.43 2.04
N ALA A 117 -4.60 1.10 0.94
CA ALA A 117 -3.62 1.77 0.07
C ALA A 117 -2.88 2.90 0.79
N THR A 118 -3.61 3.79 1.46
CA THR A 118 -3.03 4.91 2.22
C THR A 118 -2.16 4.40 3.38
N ILE A 119 -2.67 3.42 4.14
CA ILE A 119 -1.98 2.88 5.31
C ILE A 119 -0.69 2.16 4.89
N SER A 120 -0.76 1.29 3.89
CA SER A 120 0.41 0.55 3.41
C SER A 120 1.45 1.46 2.74
N GLU A 121 1.04 2.53 2.07
CA GLU A 121 1.97 3.51 1.52
C GLU A 121 2.73 4.26 2.62
N ILE A 122 2.02 4.74 3.66
CA ILE A 122 2.65 5.37 4.84
C ILE A 122 3.67 4.41 5.46
N LEU A 123 3.25 3.17 5.74
CA LEU A 123 4.12 2.17 6.36
C LEU A 123 5.30 1.78 5.46
N CYS A 124 5.11 1.67 4.15
CA CYS A 124 6.19 1.37 3.20
C CYS A 124 7.22 2.50 3.14
N HIS A 125 6.80 3.77 3.20
CA HIS A 125 7.76 4.88 3.23
C HIS A 125 8.55 4.95 4.54
N VAL A 126 7.95 4.60 5.68
CA VAL A 126 8.66 4.61 6.98
C VAL A 126 9.51 3.35 7.17
N TYR A 127 8.99 2.18 6.79
CA TYR A 127 9.59 0.86 6.97
C TYR A 127 9.73 0.11 5.65
N PRO A 128 10.52 0.61 4.68
CA PRO A 128 10.57 0.07 3.33
C PRO A 128 11.14 -1.35 3.27
N ASP A 129 11.84 -1.83 4.29
CA ASP A 129 12.35 -3.21 4.35
C ASP A 129 11.33 -4.23 4.90
N GLN A 130 10.25 -3.75 5.51
CA GLN A 130 9.29 -4.59 6.25
C GLN A 130 7.87 -4.52 5.69
N CYS A 131 7.46 -3.35 5.20
CA CYS A 131 6.08 -3.06 4.84
C CYS A 131 5.96 -2.87 3.32
N MET A 132 5.17 -3.71 2.64
CA MET A 132 4.94 -3.51 1.20
C MET A 132 3.89 -2.44 0.95
N LEU A 133 3.96 -1.79 -0.21
CA LEU A 133 2.89 -0.92 -0.69
C LEU A 133 1.78 -1.76 -1.32
N TRP A 134 0.58 -1.71 -0.75
CA TRP A 134 -0.58 -2.40 -1.30
C TRP A 134 -1.47 -1.45 -2.09
N ASN A 135 -1.58 -1.70 -3.39
CA ASN A 135 -2.52 -1.00 -4.24
C ASN A 135 -3.02 -1.95 -5.35
N ARG A 136 -3.76 -1.39 -6.29
CA ARG A 136 -4.29 -2.11 -7.43
C ARG A 136 -3.22 -2.70 -8.36
N ARG A 137 -2.06 -2.04 -8.44
CA ARG A 137 -0.91 -2.45 -9.25
C ARG A 137 -0.19 -3.62 -8.60
N ALA A 138 -0.04 -3.59 -7.27
CA ALA A 138 0.42 -4.72 -6.47
C ALA A 138 -0.50 -5.94 -6.64
N TYR A 139 -1.82 -5.75 -6.59
CA TYR A 139 -2.78 -6.82 -6.87
C TYR A 139 -2.54 -7.44 -8.26
N ILE A 140 -2.46 -6.62 -9.32
CA ILE A 140 -2.26 -7.11 -10.69
C ILE A 140 -0.94 -7.87 -10.82
N GLY A 141 0.16 -7.29 -10.33
CA GLY A 141 1.48 -7.89 -10.45
C GLY A 141 1.57 -9.22 -9.71
N LEU A 142 1.11 -9.28 -8.46
CA LEU A 142 1.10 -10.52 -7.68
C LEU A 142 0.16 -11.57 -8.30
N ASN A 143 -1.01 -11.15 -8.80
CA ASN A 143 -1.93 -12.06 -9.49
C ASN A 143 -1.29 -12.64 -10.76
N TYR A 144 -0.60 -11.81 -11.53
CA TYR A 144 0.12 -12.23 -12.74
C TYR A 144 1.25 -13.21 -12.41
N LEU A 145 1.94 -13.01 -11.29
CA LEU A 145 2.90 -13.97 -10.74
C LEU A 145 2.24 -15.22 -10.13
N GLY A 146 0.92 -15.41 -10.27
CA GLY A 146 0.22 -16.59 -9.79
C GLY A 146 0.13 -16.68 -8.26
N VAL A 147 0.08 -15.55 -7.56
CA VAL A 147 -0.30 -15.50 -6.14
C VAL A 147 -1.83 -15.64 -6.04
N THR A 148 -2.28 -16.63 -5.28
CA THR A 148 -3.71 -16.91 -5.09
C THR A 148 -4.27 -16.26 -3.82
N GLY A 149 -5.60 -16.10 -3.77
CA GLY A 149 -6.30 -15.59 -2.60
C GLY A 149 -6.10 -14.09 -2.33
N LEU A 150 -5.66 -13.30 -3.33
CA LEU A 150 -5.43 -11.87 -3.17
C LEU A 150 -6.73 -11.14 -2.75
N PRO A 151 -6.64 -10.20 -1.79
CA PRO A 151 -7.80 -9.47 -1.31
C PRO A 151 -8.33 -8.55 -2.42
N LYS A 152 -9.63 -8.65 -2.71
CA LYS A 152 -10.34 -7.83 -3.69
C LYS A 152 -11.02 -6.63 -3.05
N TYR A 153 -11.39 -6.76 -1.76
CA TYR A 153 -12.08 -5.76 -0.98
C TYR A 153 -11.26 -5.35 0.24
N ASN A 154 -11.45 -4.12 0.72
CA ASN A 154 -10.66 -3.58 1.83
C ASN A 154 -10.82 -4.39 3.12
N TYR A 155 -12.02 -4.91 3.41
CA TYR A 155 -12.28 -5.70 4.62
C TYR A 155 -11.45 -6.99 4.68
N GLN A 156 -10.98 -7.49 3.52
CA GLN A 156 -10.11 -8.66 3.43
C GLN A 156 -8.65 -8.33 3.76
N MET A 157 -8.29 -7.05 3.82
CA MET A 157 -6.94 -6.62 4.13
C MET A 157 -6.74 -6.43 5.64
N THR A 158 -6.76 -7.55 6.35
CA THR A 158 -6.36 -7.61 7.76
C THR A 158 -4.86 -7.42 7.91
N GLY A 159 -4.41 -7.15 9.13
CA GLY A 159 -2.99 -7.09 9.46
C GLY A 159 -2.28 -8.41 9.16
N LYS A 160 -2.92 -9.56 9.43
CA LYS A 160 -2.41 -10.89 9.04
C LYS A 160 -2.23 -10.99 7.53
N ARG A 161 -3.25 -10.57 6.75
CA ARG A 161 -3.15 -10.59 5.28
C ARG A 161 -2.07 -9.65 4.77
N TYR A 162 -1.93 -8.48 5.39
CA TYR A 162 -0.90 -7.51 5.06
C TYR A 162 0.52 -8.02 5.35
N GLU A 163 0.72 -8.73 6.48
CA GLU A 163 1.99 -9.39 6.79
C GLU A 163 2.32 -10.49 5.76
N GLU A 164 1.36 -11.34 5.42
CA GLU A 164 1.56 -12.40 4.41
C GLU A 164 2.01 -11.82 3.06
N LEU A 165 1.37 -10.72 2.63
CA LEU A 165 1.71 -10.04 1.39
C LEU A 165 3.07 -9.34 1.47
N SER A 166 3.39 -8.71 2.60
CA SER A 166 4.72 -8.12 2.85
C SER A 166 5.82 -9.19 2.80
N GLY A 167 5.58 -10.37 3.37
CA GLY A 167 6.50 -11.51 3.26
C GLY A 167 6.62 -12.06 1.84
N MET A 168 5.58 -11.95 1.00
CA MET A 168 5.70 -12.23 -0.44
C MET A 168 6.59 -11.21 -1.14
N ALA A 169 6.42 -9.92 -0.84
CA ALA A 169 7.26 -8.86 -1.40
C ALA A 169 8.73 -9.00 -0.95
N GLN A 170 9.00 -9.41 0.29
CA GLN A 170 10.35 -9.72 0.78
C GLN A 170 11.02 -10.83 -0.03
N ARG A 171 10.29 -11.90 -0.37
CA ARG A 171 10.82 -12.96 -1.25
C ARG A 171 11.13 -12.46 -2.66
N ILE A 172 10.36 -11.49 -3.17
CA ILE A 172 10.67 -10.83 -4.45
C ILE A 172 11.96 -10.00 -4.31
N ALA A 173 12.09 -9.22 -3.24
CA ALA A 173 13.28 -8.43 -2.96
C ALA A 173 14.54 -9.31 -2.84
N GLU A 174 14.46 -10.44 -2.14
CA GLU A 174 15.55 -11.42 -2.02
C GLU A 174 15.94 -12.01 -3.38
N ALA A 175 14.95 -12.35 -4.23
CA ALA A 175 15.20 -12.82 -5.59
C ALA A 175 15.91 -11.75 -6.44
N MET A 176 15.52 -10.49 -6.33
CA MET A 176 16.17 -9.36 -7.02
C MET A 176 17.62 -9.18 -6.56
N ARG A 177 17.88 -9.24 -5.25
CA ARG A 177 19.25 -9.18 -4.68
C ARG A 177 20.11 -10.35 -5.15
N SER A 178 19.53 -11.54 -5.24
CA SER A 178 20.23 -12.75 -5.73
C SER A 178 20.66 -12.63 -7.20
N GLU A 179 19.94 -11.83 -7.99
CA GLU A 179 20.31 -11.51 -9.38
C GLU A 179 21.27 -10.30 -9.46
N GLY A 180 21.77 -9.80 -8.33
CA GLY A 180 22.77 -8.72 -8.24
C GLY A 180 22.20 -7.31 -8.40
N ILE A 181 20.91 -7.10 -8.11
CA ILE A 181 20.34 -5.75 -8.01
C ILE A 181 20.63 -5.22 -6.59
N GLU A 182 21.27 -4.05 -6.52
CA GLU A 182 21.63 -3.37 -5.28
C GLU A 182 20.48 -2.50 -4.74
N ASP A 183 20.57 -2.07 -3.48
CA ASP A 183 19.59 -1.17 -2.83
C ASP A 183 18.12 -1.61 -2.96
N VAL A 184 17.88 -2.92 -2.87
CA VAL A 184 16.53 -3.48 -2.98
C VAL A 184 15.85 -3.48 -1.62
N ASN A 185 14.73 -2.75 -1.51
CA ASN A 185 13.75 -2.84 -0.43
C ASN A 185 12.35 -3.04 -1.04
N LEU A 186 11.29 -3.05 -0.23
CA LEU A 186 9.92 -3.28 -0.73
C LEU A 186 9.35 -2.11 -1.54
N LEU A 187 9.91 -0.91 -1.39
CA LEU A 187 9.61 0.20 -2.30
C LEU A 187 10.26 -0.02 -3.67
N THR A 188 11.46 -0.62 -3.74
CA THR A 188 12.05 -1.12 -5.00
C THR A 188 11.15 -2.17 -5.66
N VAL A 189 10.56 -3.07 -4.86
CA VAL A 189 9.61 -4.08 -5.35
C VAL A 189 8.35 -3.45 -5.94
N ASP A 190 7.84 -2.35 -5.37
CA ASP A 190 6.72 -1.61 -5.94
C ASP A 190 7.07 -1.05 -7.34
N TYR A 191 8.22 -0.39 -7.49
CA TYR A 191 8.68 0.09 -8.81
C TYR A 191 8.86 -1.06 -9.82
N PHE A 192 9.42 -2.20 -9.39
CA PHE A 192 9.51 -3.39 -10.24
C PHE A 192 8.13 -3.89 -10.69
N ILE A 193 7.14 -3.94 -9.78
CA ILE A 193 5.78 -4.30 -10.12
C ILE A 193 5.22 -3.33 -11.17
N TRP A 194 5.42 -2.03 -11.00
CA TRP A 194 4.96 -0.99 -11.91
C TRP A 194 5.61 -1.04 -13.29
N ASP A 195 6.91 -1.30 -13.37
CA ASP A 195 7.63 -1.30 -14.64
C ASP A 195 7.40 -2.60 -15.43
N GLU A 196 7.32 -3.76 -14.75
CA GLU A 196 7.42 -5.06 -15.42
C GLU A 196 6.16 -5.92 -15.37
N LEU A 197 5.27 -5.70 -14.40
CA LEU A 197 4.17 -6.63 -14.12
C LEU A 197 2.78 -6.06 -14.45
N GLN A 198 2.73 -4.92 -15.13
CA GLN A 198 1.49 -4.24 -15.51
C GLN A 198 0.89 -4.81 -16.80
N VAL A 199 0.40 -6.04 -16.70
CA VAL A 199 -0.18 -6.81 -17.82
C VAL A 199 -1.63 -6.45 -18.15
N GLU A 200 -2.27 -5.59 -17.35
CA GLU A 200 -3.64 -5.14 -17.55
C GLU A 200 -3.63 -3.63 -17.85
N GLU A 201 -4.03 -3.25 -19.06
CA GLU A 201 -4.13 -1.84 -19.48
C GLU A 201 -5.36 -1.17 -18.87
N ASN A 202 -6.45 -1.92 -18.66
CA ASN A 202 -7.70 -1.37 -18.14
C ASN A 202 -7.97 -1.81 -16.70
N LEU A 203 -7.58 -0.93 -15.77
CA LEU A 203 -7.83 -1.12 -14.35
C LEU A 203 -9.33 -1.27 -14.05
N SER A 204 -10.24 -0.49 -14.63
CA SER A 204 -11.67 -0.55 -14.21
C SER A 204 -12.32 -1.93 -14.35
N LYS A 205 -11.73 -2.84 -15.14
CA LYS A 205 -12.23 -4.20 -15.39
C LYS A 205 -11.52 -5.35 -14.66
N ILE A 206 -10.53 -5.11 -13.78
CA ILE A 206 -9.76 -6.24 -13.17
C ILE A 206 -10.61 -7.21 -12.33
N TYR A 207 -11.78 -6.76 -11.88
CA TYR A 207 -12.73 -7.58 -11.13
C TYR A 207 -13.90 -8.08 -11.99
N ALA A 208 -13.95 -7.72 -13.28
CA ALA A 208 -14.98 -8.20 -14.19
C ALA A 208 -14.79 -9.71 -14.42
N ALA A 209 -15.83 -10.48 -14.10
CA ALA A 209 -15.82 -11.93 -14.21
C ALA A 209 -15.53 -12.37 -15.66
N GLY A 210 -14.40 -13.05 -15.89
CA GLY A 210 -14.05 -13.48 -17.25
C GLY A 210 -12.91 -14.49 -17.42
N LYS A 211 -12.06 -14.74 -16.40
CA LYS A 211 -11.08 -15.84 -16.45
C LYS A 211 -11.14 -16.60 -15.13
N LYS A 212 -11.86 -17.72 -15.11
CA LYS A 212 -11.87 -18.67 -13.98
C LYS A 212 -10.65 -19.58 -14.06
N PRO A 213 -9.74 -19.60 -13.07
CA PRO A 213 -9.18 -20.85 -12.59
C PRO A 213 -10.16 -21.47 -11.59
N LYS A 214 -10.32 -22.80 -11.62
CA LYS A 214 -11.15 -23.55 -10.67
C LYS A 214 -10.72 -23.22 -9.24
N MET A 215 -11.60 -22.56 -8.47
CA MET A 215 -11.40 -22.31 -7.04
C MET A 215 -11.65 -23.61 -6.25
N ALA A 216 -10.72 -23.96 -5.37
CA ALA A 216 -11.03 -24.75 -4.18
C ALA A 216 -11.75 -23.85 -3.15
N PRO A 217 -12.56 -24.41 -2.23
CA PRO A 217 -13.35 -23.62 -1.29
C PRO A 217 -12.43 -22.81 -0.37
N ILE A 218 -12.59 -21.49 -0.36
CA ILE A 218 -11.96 -20.60 0.61
C ILE A 218 -12.74 -20.77 1.91
N VAL A 219 -12.05 -21.11 3.00
CA VAL A 219 -12.62 -21.07 4.35
C VAL A 219 -12.82 -19.60 4.70
N GLU A 220 -14.06 -19.16 4.83
CA GLU A 220 -14.40 -17.83 5.34
C GLU A 220 -14.00 -17.75 6.82
N GLU A 221 -12.90 -17.05 7.13
CA GLU A 221 -12.66 -16.58 8.49
C GLU A 221 -13.82 -15.62 8.85
N LYS A 222 -14.58 -15.96 9.90
CA LYS A 222 -15.69 -15.13 10.39
C LYS A 222 -15.14 -13.80 10.91
N PHE A 223 -15.42 -12.72 10.17
CA PHE A 223 -15.14 -11.35 10.60
C PHE A 223 -16.23 -10.84 11.55
N ASP A 224 -15.85 -9.90 12.41
CA ASP A 224 -16.78 -9.12 13.20
C ASP A 224 -17.67 -8.28 12.27
N ALA A 225 -18.99 -8.39 12.42
CA ALA A 225 -19.98 -7.78 11.52
C ALA A 225 -19.85 -6.24 11.53
N ASP A 226 -19.57 -5.66 12.70
CA ASP A 226 -19.45 -4.21 12.88
C ASP A 226 -18.23 -3.66 12.12
N PHE A 227 -17.14 -4.42 12.06
CA PHE A 227 -15.94 -4.04 11.30
C PHE A 227 -16.17 -4.11 9.79
N ALA A 228 -16.87 -5.13 9.31
CA ALA A 228 -17.21 -5.25 7.89
C ALA A 228 -18.13 -4.09 7.45
N ASP A 229 -19.13 -3.76 8.26
CA ASP A 229 -20.08 -2.67 7.99
C ASP A 229 -19.41 -1.29 7.96
N PHE A 230 -18.46 -1.04 8.87
CA PHE A 230 -17.66 0.18 8.87
C PHE A 230 -16.91 0.39 7.54
N ILE A 231 -16.21 -0.65 7.06
CA ILE A 231 -15.45 -0.60 5.80
C ILE A 231 -16.39 -0.53 4.58
N HIS A 232 -17.54 -1.21 4.63
CA HIS A 232 -18.53 -1.16 3.55
C HIS A 232 -19.13 0.24 3.38
N ASN A 233 -19.47 0.92 4.49
CA ASN A 233 -19.95 2.29 4.47
C ASN A 233 -18.89 3.25 3.91
N GLU A 234 -17.62 3.08 4.31
CA GLU A 234 -16.51 3.90 3.81
C GLU A 234 -16.32 3.78 2.29
N ILE A 235 -16.39 2.56 1.73
CA ILE A 235 -16.27 2.34 0.28
C ILE A 235 -17.42 3.02 -0.48
N ARG A 236 -18.65 2.92 0.04
CA ARG A 236 -19.83 3.56 -0.57
C ARG A 236 -19.67 5.08 -0.61
N ASP A 237 -19.22 5.66 0.50
CA ASP A 237 -19.10 7.11 0.64
C ASP A 237 -17.95 7.64 -0.24
N LYS A 238 -16.83 6.91 -0.36
CA LYS A 238 -15.74 7.23 -1.31
C LYS A 238 -16.21 7.29 -2.77
N LEU A 239 -17.08 6.39 -3.19
CA LEU A 239 -17.64 6.41 -4.55
C LEU A 239 -18.55 7.61 -4.80
N SER A 240 -19.26 8.09 -3.78
CA SER A 240 -20.08 9.31 -3.87
C SER A 240 -19.22 10.57 -4.00
N ASP A 241 -18.04 10.59 -3.39
CA ASP A 241 -17.21 11.79 -3.31
C ASP A 241 -16.28 11.98 -4.53
N ILE A 242 -15.95 10.92 -5.27
CA ILE A 242 -15.14 11.00 -6.51
C ILE A 242 -15.88 11.73 -7.65
N GLY A 243 -17.21 11.82 -7.59
CA GLY A 243 -18.05 12.43 -8.63
C GLY A 243 -18.52 13.88 -8.35
N LYS A 244 -18.01 14.53 -7.30
CA LYS A 244 -18.32 15.91 -6.93
C LYS A 244 -17.10 16.81 -7.11
#